data_AF-A0A958UQ69-F1
#
_entry.id   AF-A0A958UQ69-F1
#
_cell.length_a   1.000
_cell.length_b   1.000
_cell.length_c   1.000
_cell.angle_alpha   90.00
_cell.angle_beta   90.00
_cell.angle_gamma   90.00
#
_symmetry.space_group_name_H-M   'P 1'
#
loop_
_entity.id
_entity.type
_entity.pdbx_description
1 polymer ?
#
loop_
_entity_poly.entity_id
_entity_poly.type
_entity_poly.pdbx_seq_one_letter_code
_entity_poly.pdbx_strand_id
1 'polypeptide(L)'
;MKKFIALTAIVAFLFSCNSGDRGELVGAKGKKWYPQKPYGMTLIPGGSFIMGKSDDDFVAVNDAPTKTVTVRSFYMDETEITNSEYRQFVNWVRDSTVRLRLAIMADEVGATPGDGGVGEFAFVDQENEEMTPYQQYMYDNYFGMGEDYYAGRKLNDKVDIIWDTSEYPDEYYSEVMDTMYI
;
A
#
# COMPACT_ATOMS: atom_id res chain seq x y z
N MET A 1 -21.67 71.04 -17.19
CA MET A 1 -21.69 69.81 -18.02
C MET A 1 -20.29 69.28 -18.38
N LYS A 2 -19.35 70.12 -18.86
CA LYS A 2 -17.97 69.67 -19.21
C LYS A 2 -17.18 69.00 -18.06
N LYS A 3 -17.33 69.47 -16.81
CA LYS A 3 -16.67 68.88 -15.63
C LYS A 3 -17.22 67.50 -15.23
N PHE A 4 -18.51 67.24 -15.46
CA PHE A 4 -19.14 65.94 -15.19
C PHE A 4 -18.73 64.89 -16.23
N ILE A 5 -18.60 65.29 -17.49
CA ILE A 5 -18.12 64.42 -18.59
C ILE A 5 -16.66 63.99 -18.35
N ALA A 6 -15.81 64.91 -17.88
CA ALA A 6 -14.43 64.59 -17.52
C ALA A 6 -14.35 63.61 -16.33
N LEU A 7 -15.24 63.74 -15.35
CA LEU A 7 -15.25 62.89 -14.16
C LEU A 7 -15.76 61.48 -14.49
N THR A 8 -16.77 61.36 -15.36
CA THR A 8 -17.24 60.05 -15.86
C THR A 8 -16.20 59.36 -16.73
N ALA A 9 -15.42 60.11 -17.51
CA ALA A 9 -14.33 59.54 -18.31
C ALA A 9 -13.21 58.97 -17.42
N ILE A 10 -12.83 59.67 -16.35
CA ILE A 10 -11.79 59.21 -15.41
C ILE A 10 -12.24 57.94 -14.67
N VAL A 11 -13.50 57.88 -14.24
CA VAL A 11 -14.05 56.66 -13.61
C VAL A 11 -14.07 55.50 -14.60
N ALA A 12 -14.44 55.73 -15.86
CA ALA A 12 -14.41 54.69 -16.90
C ALA A 12 -12.98 54.17 -17.17
N PHE A 13 -11.97 55.05 -17.12
CA PHE A 13 -10.56 54.63 -17.25
C PHE A 13 -10.07 53.81 -16.05
N LEU A 14 -10.56 54.05 -14.83
CA LEU A 14 -10.20 53.26 -13.65
C LEU A 14 -10.81 51.85 -13.65
N PHE A 15 -11.98 51.65 -14.27
CA PHE A 15 -12.60 50.33 -14.44
C PHE A 15 -12.11 49.57 -15.69
N SER A 16 -11.33 50.21 -16.58
CA SER A 16 -10.81 49.61 -17.81
C SER A 16 -9.58 48.71 -17.59
N CYS A 17 -8.99 48.74 -16.39
CA CYS A 17 -7.91 47.82 -16.04
C CYS A 17 -8.48 46.45 -15.66
N ASN A 18 -9.01 45.75 -16.67
CA ASN A 18 -9.43 44.37 -16.57
C ASN A 18 -8.16 43.50 -16.40
N SER A 19 -7.97 42.90 -15.23
CA SER A 19 -6.93 41.90 -14.96
C SER A 19 -7.30 40.57 -15.63
N GLY A 20 -7.45 40.60 -16.95
CA GLY A 20 -7.72 39.42 -17.76
C GLY A 20 -6.44 38.60 -17.85
N ASP A 21 -6.47 37.38 -17.32
CA ASP A 21 -5.50 36.35 -17.68
C ASP A 21 -5.47 36.27 -19.20
N ARG A 22 -4.30 36.51 -19.80
CA ARG A 22 -4.08 36.69 -21.24
C ARG A 22 -4.22 35.37 -22.03
N GLY A 23 -5.22 34.57 -21.71
CA GLY A 23 -5.34 33.18 -22.17
C GLY A 23 -4.28 32.25 -21.55
N GLU A 24 -3.52 32.73 -20.57
CA GLU A 24 -2.53 31.93 -19.85
C GLU A 24 -3.24 30.92 -18.93
N LEU A 25 -2.84 29.66 -19.01
CA LEU A 25 -3.36 28.61 -18.13
C LEU A 25 -2.77 28.79 -16.72
N VAL A 26 -3.44 29.59 -15.88
CA VAL A 26 -3.02 29.88 -14.49
C VAL A 26 -3.29 28.74 -13.49
N GLY A 27 -3.91 27.65 -13.96
CA GLY A 27 -4.20 26.45 -13.17
C GLY A 27 -5.35 26.66 -12.16
N ALA A 28 -6.10 25.60 -11.88
CA ALA A 28 -7.05 25.61 -10.78
C ALA A 28 -6.29 25.64 -9.45
N LYS A 29 -6.74 26.46 -8.49
CA LYS A 29 -6.17 26.48 -7.13
C LYS A 29 -6.36 25.11 -6.49
N GLY A 30 -5.34 24.27 -6.55
CA GLY A 30 -5.30 22.98 -5.85
C GLY A 30 -5.35 23.17 -4.33
N LYS A 31 -5.83 22.15 -3.61
CA LYS A 31 -5.70 22.11 -2.16
C LYS A 31 -4.21 22.20 -1.80
N LYS A 32 -3.87 23.06 -0.83
CA LYS A 32 -2.53 23.07 -0.26
C LYS A 32 -2.29 21.72 0.42
N TRP A 33 -1.42 20.92 -0.15
CA TRP A 33 -0.96 19.68 0.47
C TRP A 33 0.16 20.00 1.45
N TYR A 34 -0.06 19.66 2.71
CA TYR A 34 0.96 19.77 3.76
C TYR A 34 1.47 18.37 4.04
N PRO A 35 2.68 17.99 3.59
CA PRO A 35 3.23 16.70 3.91
C PRO A 35 3.45 16.64 5.42
N GLN A 36 2.69 15.77 6.10
CA GLN A 36 2.95 15.49 7.51
C GLN A 36 4.18 14.59 7.61
N LYS A 37 5.01 14.84 8.63
CA LYS A 37 6.14 13.96 8.97
C LYS A 37 5.56 12.60 9.39
N PRO A 38 5.88 11.49 8.70
CA PRO A 38 5.49 10.16 9.16
C PRO A 38 6.07 9.88 10.54
N TYR A 39 5.34 9.10 11.35
CA TYR A 39 5.80 8.74 12.69
C TYR A 39 7.13 7.98 12.62
N GLY A 40 8.09 8.32 13.49
CA GLY A 40 9.41 7.66 13.55
C GLY A 40 10.38 7.98 12.40
N MET A 41 10.00 8.84 11.44
CA MET A 41 10.84 9.14 10.26
C MET A 41 11.32 10.58 10.22
N THR A 42 12.60 10.82 9.92
CA THR A 42 13.16 12.17 9.72
C THR A 42 13.22 12.58 8.24
N LEU A 43 13.15 13.89 7.99
CA LEU A 43 13.29 14.44 6.64
C LEU A 43 14.77 14.49 6.26
N ILE A 44 15.16 13.75 5.23
CA ILE A 44 16.46 13.87 4.59
C ILE A 44 16.37 14.96 3.52
N PRO A 45 17.10 16.09 3.66
CA PRO A 45 17.08 17.14 2.66
C PRO A 45 17.71 16.64 1.37
N GLY A 46 17.07 16.96 0.25
CA GLY A 46 17.62 16.67 -1.07
C GLY A 46 18.93 17.42 -1.31
N GLY A 47 19.82 16.79 -2.06
CA GLY A 47 21.16 17.31 -2.32
C GLY A 47 21.98 16.34 -3.16
N SER A 48 23.24 16.70 -3.37
CA SER A 48 24.22 15.87 -4.07
C SER A 48 25.30 15.44 -3.10
N PHE A 49 25.70 14.17 -3.15
CA PHE A 49 26.80 13.63 -2.36
C PHE A 49 27.62 12.63 -3.18
N ILE A 50 28.85 12.38 -2.75
CA ILE A 50 29.73 11.37 -3.36
C ILE A 50 29.40 10.04 -2.70
N MET A 51 28.90 9.09 -3.50
CA MET A 51 28.60 7.72 -3.08
C MET A 51 29.71 6.81 -3.57
N GLY A 52 30.17 5.89 -2.71
CA GLY A 52 31.23 4.93 -3.02
C GLY A 52 32.33 4.94 -1.96
N LYS A 53 33.35 4.11 -2.16
CA LYS A 53 34.46 3.96 -1.21
C LYS A 53 35.37 5.21 -1.25
N SER A 54 35.68 5.79 -0.10
CA SER A 54 36.67 6.88 0.00
C SER A 54 38.11 6.39 -0.06
N ASP A 55 38.32 5.13 0.29
CA ASP A 55 39.63 4.53 0.54
C ASP A 55 40.10 3.69 -0.64
N ASP A 56 41.43 3.56 -0.76
CA ASP A 56 42.07 2.87 -1.88
C ASP A 56 41.70 1.37 -1.89
N ASP A 57 41.24 0.88 -3.04
CA ASP A 57 40.84 -0.50 -3.21
C ASP A 57 42.06 -1.36 -3.53
N PHE A 58 42.82 -1.74 -2.49
CA PHE A 58 44.04 -2.54 -2.64
C PHE A 58 43.83 -3.87 -3.40
N VAL A 59 42.60 -4.40 -3.39
CA VAL A 59 42.24 -5.68 -4.02
C VAL A 59 41.60 -5.48 -5.41
N ALA A 60 41.39 -4.23 -5.83
CA ALA A 60 40.79 -3.86 -7.12
C ALA A 60 39.47 -4.60 -7.43
N VAL A 61 38.66 -4.83 -6.40
CA VAL A 61 37.36 -5.51 -6.48
C VAL A 61 36.35 -4.67 -7.27
N ASN A 62 36.55 -3.34 -7.36
CA ASN A 62 35.67 -2.40 -8.07
C ASN A 62 34.21 -2.43 -7.60
N ASP A 63 33.96 -2.86 -6.36
CA ASP A 63 32.61 -3.10 -5.84
C ASP A 63 31.84 -1.80 -5.55
N ALA A 64 32.54 -0.65 -5.46
CA ALA A 64 31.94 0.63 -5.11
C ALA A 64 32.67 1.84 -5.74
N PRO A 65 32.55 2.05 -7.08
CA PRO A 65 33.16 3.21 -7.73
C PRO A 65 32.55 4.52 -7.21
N THR A 66 33.41 5.49 -6.91
CA THR A 66 32.98 6.82 -6.45
C THR A 66 32.22 7.56 -7.55
N LYS A 67 30.97 7.90 -7.28
CA LYS A 67 30.12 8.67 -8.19
C LYS A 67 29.32 9.72 -7.43
N THR A 68 29.10 10.86 -8.07
CA THR A 68 28.20 11.90 -7.53
C THR A 68 26.76 11.51 -7.79
N VAL A 69 25.97 11.39 -6.73
CA VAL A 69 24.54 11.05 -6.79
C VAL A 69 23.74 12.23 -6.27
N THR A 70 22.66 12.58 -6.98
CA THR A 70 21.70 13.60 -6.56
C THR A 70 20.40 12.92 -6.17
N VAL A 71 19.93 13.14 -4.95
CA VAL A 71 18.70 12.54 -4.41
C VAL A 71 17.73 13.66 -4.02
N ARG A 72 16.44 13.46 -4.31
CA ARG A 72 15.36 14.37 -3.89
C ARG A 72 15.12 14.22 -2.39
N SER A 73 14.51 15.20 -1.75
CA SER A 73 14.14 15.07 -0.33
C SER A 73 13.17 13.91 -0.12
N PHE A 74 13.40 13.11 0.92
CA PHE A 74 12.55 11.97 1.30
C PHE A 74 12.60 11.75 2.82
N TYR A 75 11.71 10.90 3.33
CA TYR A 75 11.69 10.52 4.75
C TYR A 75 12.42 9.18 4.95
N MET A 76 13.20 9.09 6.02
CA MET A 76 13.91 7.87 6.43
C MET A 76 13.66 7.62 7.91
N ASP A 77 13.53 6.35 8.31
CA ASP A 77 13.39 5.97 9.71
C ASP A 77 14.56 6.51 10.54
N GLU A 78 14.26 7.06 11.72
CA GLU A 78 15.27 7.60 12.64
C GLU A 78 16.13 6.49 13.27
N THR A 79 15.57 5.29 13.42
CA THR A 79 16.22 4.09 13.95
C THR A 79 15.87 2.88 13.09
N GLU A 80 16.65 1.81 13.20
CA GLU A 80 16.26 0.52 12.65
C GLU A 80 14.94 0.03 13.28
N ILE A 81 14.18 -0.78 12.53
CA ILE A 81 12.94 -1.37 13.01
C ILE A 81 13.23 -2.26 14.22
N THR A 82 12.58 -1.96 15.33
CA THR A 82 12.71 -2.71 16.57
C THR A 82 11.95 -4.04 16.50
N ASN A 83 12.39 -5.02 17.30
CA ASN A 83 11.68 -6.28 17.45
C ASN A 83 10.21 -6.11 17.90
N SER A 84 9.87 -5.03 18.61
CA SER A 84 8.49 -4.70 19.00
C SER A 84 7.64 -4.24 17.82
N GLU A 85 8.17 -3.35 16.98
CA GLU A 85 7.49 -2.86 15.78
C GLU A 85 7.29 -3.99 14.77
N TYR A 86 8.30 -4.84 14.61
CA TYR A 86 8.18 -6.01 13.75
C TYR A 86 7.09 -6.99 14.24
N ARG A 87 6.98 -7.22 15.56
CA ARG A 87 5.88 -8.04 16.12
C ARG A 87 4.51 -7.43 15.88
N GLN A 88 4.37 -6.11 15.94
CA GLN A 88 3.12 -5.43 15.61
C GLN A 88 2.72 -5.69 14.15
N PHE A 89 3.68 -5.60 13.22
CA PHE A 89 3.47 -5.92 11.82
C PHE A 89 3.04 -7.39 11.64
N VAL A 90 3.75 -8.33 12.26
CA VAL A 90 3.42 -9.76 12.19
C VAL A 90 2.00 -10.03 12.70
N ASN A 91 1.61 -9.42 13.83
CA ASN A 91 0.24 -9.55 14.35
C ASN A 91 -0.83 -9.00 13.40
N TRP A 92 -0.50 -8.00 12.57
CA TRP A 92 -1.40 -7.45 11.57
C TRP A 92 -1.57 -8.36 10.36
N VAL A 93 -0.49 -9.03 9.93
CA VAL A 93 -0.49 -9.84 8.71
C VAL A 93 -0.88 -11.30 8.99
N ARG A 94 -0.64 -11.81 10.21
CA ARG A 94 -0.82 -13.23 10.55
C ARG A 94 -2.19 -13.77 10.19
N ASP A 95 -3.27 -12.99 10.37
CA ASP A 95 -4.64 -13.44 10.06
C ASP A 95 -4.78 -13.83 8.58
N SER A 96 -4.31 -12.95 7.70
CA SER A 96 -4.37 -13.18 6.24
C SER A 96 -3.55 -14.40 5.81
N THR A 97 -2.39 -14.63 6.45
CA THR A 97 -1.52 -15.76 6.12
C THR A 97 -2.07 -17.08 6.66
N VAL A 98 -2.56 -17.09 7.89
CA VAL A 98 -3.20 -18.29 8.48
C VAL A 98 -4.44 -18.67 7.70
N ARG A 99 -5.29 -17.70 7.34
CA ARG A 99 -6.51 -17.94 6.57
C ARG A 99 -6.22 -18.58 5.21
N LEU A 100 -5.19 -18.11 4.51
CA LEU A 100 -4.74 -18.74 3.26
C LEU A 100 -4.30 -20.18 3.48
N ARG A 101 -3.53 -20.45 4.53
CA ARG A 101 -3.07 -21.81 4.86
C ARG A 101 -4.21 -22.75 5.23
N LEU A 102 -5.19 -22.27 6.00
CA LEU A 102 -6.38 -23.03 6.34
C LEU A 102 -7.20 -23.36 5.09
N ALA A 103 -7.37 -22.40 4.17
CA ALA A 103 -8.07 -22.62 2.90
C ALA A 103 -7.35 -23.65 2.01
N ILE A 104 -6.01 -23.60 1.95
CA ILE A 104 -5.19 -24.57 1.23
C ILE A 104 -5.35 -25.96 1.85
N MET A 105 -5.27 -26.07 3.18
CA MET A 105 -5.46 -27.34 3.88
C MET A 105 -6.86 -27.93 3.65
N ALA A 106 -7.90 -27.09 3.66
CA ALA A 106 -9.26 -27.51 3.32
C ALA A 106 -9.35 -28.09 1.90
N ASP A 107 -8.69 -27.46 0.93
CA ASP A 107 -8.64 -27.95 -0.46
C ASP A 107 -7.87 -29.28 -0.57
N GLU A 108 -6.74 -29.40 0.13
CA GLU A 108 -5.89 -30.61 0.15
C GLU A 108 -6.59 -31.81 0.77
N VAL A 109 -7.37 -31.61 1.83
CA VAL A 109 -8.17 -32.67 2.48
C VAL A 109 -9.54 -32.88 1.84
N GLY A 110 -9.90 -32.06 0.84
CA GLY A 110 -11.18 -32.12 0.14
C GLY A 110 -12.39 -31.68 0.99
N ALA A 111 -12.16 -30.87 2.02
CA ALA A 111 -13.19 -30.28 2.86
C ALA A 111 -13.89 -29.11 2.13
N THR A 112 -15.21 -29.03 2.32
CA THR A 112 -16.07 -28.02 1.72
C THR A 112 -16.68 -27.10 2.78
N PRO A 113 -17.17 -25.90 2.38
CA PRO A 113 -17.85 -25.00 3.31
C PRO A 113 -19.01 -25.71 4.04
N GLY A 114 -18.96 -25.74 5.37
CA GLY A 114 -19.95 -26.38 6.23
C GLY A 114 -19.60 -27.79 6.72
N ASP A 115 -18.45 -28.35 6.34
CA ASP A 115 -17.94 -29.61 6.90
C ASP A 115 -17.40 -29.46 8.34
N GLY A 116 -17.34 -28.22 8.85
CA GLY A 116 -16.76 -27.90 10.16
C GLY A 116 -15.23 -27.86 10.13
N GLY A 117 -14.65 -27.35 11.21
CA GLY A 117 -13.19 -27.27 11.38
C GLY A 117 -12.50 -26.49 10.26
N VAL A 118 -11.52 -27.12 9.60
CA VAL A 118 -10.79 -26.48 8.48
C VAL A 118 -11.70 -26.18 7.28
N GLY A 119 -12.79 -26.94 7.10
CA GLY A 119 -13.77 -26.75 6.01
C GLY A 119 -14.47 -25.39 6.05
N GLU A 120 -14.59 -24.76 7.22
CA GLU A 120 -15.13 -23.40 7.36
C GLU A 120 -14.26 -22.34 6.66
N PHE A 121 -12.98 -22.63 6.43
CA PHE A 121 -12.02 -21.74 5.78
C PHE A 121 -11.83 -22.05 4.30
N ALA A 122 -12.56 -23.02 3.74
CA ALA A 122 -12.47 -23.38 2.33
C ALA A 122 -12.69 -22.17 1.41
N PHE A 123 -12.03 -22.19 0.25
CA PHE A 123 -12.12 -21.10 -0.73
C PHE A 123 -13.56 -20.88 -1.22
N VAL A 124 -13.92 -19.61 -1.40
CA VAL A 124 -15.28 -19.16 -1.74
C VAL A 124 -15.40 -18.82 -3.23
N ASP A 125 -14.65 -19.51 -4.08
CA ASP A 125 -14.56 -19.17 -5.52
C ASP A 125 -15.87 -19.41 -6.29
N GLN A 126 -16.76 -20.26 -5.77
CA GLN A 126 -17.93 -20.77 -6.47
C GLN A 126 -19.27 -20.52 -5.77
N GLU A 127 -19.31 -19.78 -4.65
CA GLU A 127 -20.61 -19.42 -4.09
C GLU A 127 -21.38 -18.53 -5.08
N ASN A 128 -22.65 -18.88 -5.30
CA ASN A 128 -23.61 -18.24 -6.22
C ASN A 128 -23.98 -16.78 -5.87
N GLU A 129 -23.05 -16.02 -5.29
CA GLU A 129 -23.19 -14.58 -5.08
C GLU A 129 -22.83 -13.84 -6.37
N GLU A 130 -23.68 -12.90 -6.79
CA GLU A 130 -23.39 -12.01 -7.91
C GLU A 130 -22.06 -11.28 -7.63
N MET A 131 -21.00 -11.66 -8.34
CA MET A 131 -19.72 -10.99 -8.23
C MET A 131 -19.89 -9.52 -8.59
N THR A 132 -19.33 -8.64 -7.76
CA THR A 132 -19.24 -7.22 -8.11
C THR A 132 -18.43 -7.06 -9.41
N PRO A 133 -18.64 -5.99 -10.19
CA PRO A 133 -17.84 -5.74 -11.40
C PRO A 133 -16.32 -5.74 -11.16
N TYR A 134 -15.89 -5.33 -9.96
CA TYR A 134 -14.48 -5.42 -9.56
C TYR A 134 -14.03 -6.86 -9.32
N GLN A 135 -14.81 -7.68 -8.62
CA GLN A 135 -14.49 -9.09 -8.38
C GLN A 135 -14.42 -9.86 -9.69
N GLN A 136 -15.35 -9.61 -10.62
CA GLN A 136 -15.32 -10.22 -11.95
C GLN A 136 -14.06 -9.81 -12.73
N TYR A 137 -13.71 -8.52 -12.73
CA TYR A 137 -12.46 -8.05 -13.33
C TYR A 137 -11.22 -8.72 -12.72
N MET A 138 -11.18 -8.84 -11.39
CA MET A 138 -10.06 -9.49 -10.71
C MET A 138 -9.98 -10.97 -11.05
N TYR A 139 -11.12 -11.66 -11.12
CA TYR A 139 -11.19 -13.05 -11.54
C TYR A 139 -10.67 -13.22 -12.97
N ASP A 140 -11.21 -12.46 -13.93
CA ASP A 140 -10.87 -12.61 -15.35
C ASP A 140 -9.41 -12.26 -15.68
N ASN A 141 -8.76 -11.39 -14.90
CA ASN A 141 -7.40 -10.91 -15.19
C ASN A 141 -6.30 -11.48 -14.30
N TYR A 142 -6.64 -11.98 -13.11
CA TYR A 142 -5.65 -12.39 -12.11
C TYR A 142 -5.87 -13.80 -11.55
N PHE A 143 -7.05 -14.39 -11.68
CA PHE A 143 -7.29 -15.77 -11.23
C PHE A 143 -6.42 -16.75 -12.02
N GLY A 144 -5.61 -17.57 -11.32
CA GLY A 144 -4.73 -18.55 -11.95
C GLY A 144 -3.58 -17.97 -12.77
N MET A 145 -3.30 -16.67 -12.66
CA MET A 145 -2.19 -15.98 -13.35
C MET A 145 -0.93 -15.88 -12.47
N GLY A 146 -0.97 -16.38 -11.24
CA GLY A 146 0.18 -16.45 -10.34
C GLY A 146 0.98 -17.74 -10.47
N GLU A 147 2.09 -17.82 -9.74
CA GLU A 147 2.96 -19.01 -9.77
C GLU A 147 2.44 -20.18 -8.94
N ASP A 148 1.55 -19.92 -7.97
CA ASP A 148 0.89 -20.95 -7.17
C ASP A 148 -0.53 -21.26 -7.68
N TYR A 149 -0.95 -22.51 -7.50
CA TYR A 149 -2.29 -22.98 -7.91
C TYR A 149 -3.42 -22.22 -7.19
N TYR A 150 -3.11 -21.60 -6.04
CA TYR A 150 -4.06 -20.88 -5.20
C TYR A 150 -4.09 -19.36 -5.47
N ALA A 151 -3.26 -18.85 -6.38
CA ALA A 151 -3.22 -17.43 -6.73
C ALA A 151 -4.58 -16.91 -7.18
N GLY A 152 -5.04 -15.85 -6.51
CA GLY A 152 -6.26 -15.14 -6.86
C GLY A 152 -7.55 -15.85 -6.43
N ARG A 153 -7.46 -17.01 -5.76
CA ARG A 153 -8.62 -17.65 -5.12
C ARG A 153 -9.13 -16.79 -3.96
N LYS A 154 -10.44 -16.74 -3.79
CA LYS A 154 -11.11 -15.92 -2.77
C LYS A 154 -11.15 -16.68 -1.44
N LEU A 155 -10.60 -16.06 -0.41
CA LEU A 155 -10.65 -16.59 0.96
C LEU A 155 -11.98 -16.27 1.63
N ASN A 156 -12.43 -17.15 2.52
CA ASN A 156 -13.57 -16.87 3.40
C ASN A 156 -13.12 -15.95 4.53
N ASP A 157 -13.53 -14.68 4.51
CA ASP A 157 -13.23 -13.67 5.53
C ASP A 157 -14.29 -13.56 6.63
N LYS A 158 -15.38 -14.33 6.55
CA LYS A 158 -16.52 -14.28 7.48
C LYS A 158 -16.27 -15.05 8.77
N VAL A 159 -15.32 -15.98 8.78
CA VAL A 159 -15.03 -16.88 9.91
C VAL A 159 -13.85 -16.35 10.72
N ASP A 160 -14.02 -16.24 12.04
CA ASP A 160 -12.96 -15.82 12.95
C ASP A 160 -11.93 -16.94 13.16
N ILE A 161 -10.65 -16.58 13.20
CA ILE A 161 -9.56 -17.51 13.49
C ILE A 161 -9.49 -17.75 15.00
N ILE A 162 -9.47 -19.02 15.39
CA ILE A 162 -9.29 -19.48 16.76
C ILE A 162 -7.80 -19.56 17.05
N TRP A 163 -7.35 -18.80 18.06
CA TRP A 163 -5.94 -18.74 18.45
C TRP A 163 -5.62 -19.54 19.72
N ASP A 164 -6.64 -19.98 20.46
CA ASP A 164 -6.47 -20.79 21.66
C ASP A 164 -6.33 -22.27 21.27
N THR A 165 -5.19 -22.87 21.61
CA THR A 165 -4.87 -24.27 21.27
C THR A 165 -5.82 -25.28 21.89
N SER A 166 -6.53 -24.92 22.97
CA SER A 166 -7.52 -25.77 23.61
C SER A 166 -8.87 -25.79 22.89
N GLU A 167 -9.11 -24.83 21.99
CA GLU A 167 -10.36 -24.65 21.25
C GLU A 167 -10.25 -25.04 19.77
N TYR A 168 -9.11 -25.61 19.36
CA TYR A 168 -8.91 -26.01 17.97
C TYR A 168 -9.94 -27.07 17.54
N PRO A 169 -10.62 -26.87 16.40
CA PRO A 169 -11.80 -27.66 16.04
C PRO A 169 -11.45 -29.05 15.49
N ASP A 170 -10.28 -29.22 14.86
CA ASP A 170 -9.82 -30.49 14.31
C ASP A 170 -8.28 -30.60 14.22
N GLU A 171 -7.80 -31.77 13.80
CA GLU A 171 -6.38 -32.08 13.65
C GLU A 171 -5.73 -31.24 12.54
N TYR A 172 -6.43 -31.01 11.43
CA TYR A 172 -5.91 -30.25 10.28
C TYR A 172 -5.73 -28.75 10.58
N TYR A 173 -6.65 -28.18 11.34
CA TYR A 173 -6.55 -26.83 11.88
C TYR A 173 -5.33 -26.73 12.80
N SER A 174 -5.15 -27.73 13.67
CA SER A 174 -4.01 -27.80 14.58
C SER A 174 -2.69 -27.88 13.82
N GLU A 175 -2.62 -28.67 12.75
CA GLU A 175 -1.44 -28.79 11.87
C GLU A 175 -1.09 -27.45 11.22
N VAL A 176 -2.08 -26.77 10.63
CA VAL A 176 -1.85 -25.44 10.04
C VAL A 176 -1.32 -24.46 11.09
N MET A 177 -1.92 -24.45 12.28
CA MET A 177 -1.50 -23.55 13.35
C MET A 177 -0.08 -23.85 13.86
N ASP A 178 0.32 -25.13 13.94
CA ASP A 178 1.68 -25.54 14.32
C ASP A 178 2.72 -25.08 13.28
N THR A 179 2.42 -25.20 11.99
CA THR A 179 3.35 -24.79 10.91
C THR A 179 3.62 -23.28 10.87
N MET A 180 2.74 -22.48 11.46
CA MET A 180 2.84 -21.02 11.42
C MET A 180 3.81 -20.46 12.48
N TYR A 181 4.41 -21.31 13.33
CA TYR A 181 5.34 -20.95 14.40
C TYR A 181 4.84 -19.75 15.25
N ILE A 182 3.55 -19.73 15.54
CA ILE A 182 2.89 -18.67 16.33
C ILE A 182 2.92 -19.02 17.81
#